data_AF-A0A524QSP9-F1
#
_entry.id   AF-A0A524QSP9-F1
#
_cell.length_a   1.000
_cell.length_b   1.000
_cell.length_c   1.000
_cell.angle_alpha   90.00
_cell.angle_beta   90.00
_cell.angle_gamma   90.00
#
_symmetry.space_group_name_H-M   'P 1'
#
loop_
_entity.id
_entity.type
_entity.pdbx_description
1 polymer ?
#
loop_
_entity_poly.entity_id
_entity_poly.type
_entity_poly.pdbx_seq_one_letter_code
_entity_poly.pdbx_strand_id
1 'polypeptide(L)'
;MKAYADVRIKDIARINQTGETDVMGYGLVIGLNGTGDGKGSQFTVQSVTNMLQRMGVTVPIDKVKIKNVAAVLVTTKIPANAKLGDKVDVTVSSIGDASTLEGGTLVMTPM
;
A
#
# COMPACT_ATOMS: atom_id res chain seq x y z
N MET A 1 59.70 6.88 -20.54
CA MET A 1 58.84 7.50 -19.51
C MET A 1 57.67 6.55 -19.27
N LYS A 2 57.62 5.83 -18.14
CA LYS A 2 56.49 4.96 -17.79
C LYS A 2 55.79 5.57 -16.57
N ALA A 3 54.57 6.03 -16.75
CA ALA A 3 53.69 6.38 -15.65
C ALA A 3 52.62 5.29 -15.56
N TYR A 4 52.70 4.45 -14.54
CA TYR A 4 51.56 3.67 -14.08
C TYR A 4 50.99 4.46 -12.90
N ALA A 5 49.98 5.29 -13.16
CA ALA A 5 49.12 5.76 -12.09
C ALA A 5 48.24 4.57 -11.72
N ASP A 6 48.52 3.97 -10.57
CA ASP A 6 47.69 2.92 -10.00
C ASP A 6 46.37 3.57 -9.54
N VAL A 7 45.42 3.69 -10.47
CA VAL A 7 44.12 4.30 -10.20
C VAL A 7 43.29 3.27 -9.45
N ARG A 8 43.15 3.47 -8.14
CA ARG A 8 42.35 2.57 -7.31
C ARG A 8 40.88 2.83 -7.61
N ILE A 9 40.09 1.76 -7.69
CA ILE A 9 38.64 1.85 -7.97
C ILE A 9 37.94 2.81 -7.01
N LYS A 10 38.32 2.85 -5.72
CA LYS A 10 37.78 3.79 -4.73
C LYS A 10 38.04 5.28 -5.03
N ASP A 11 39.02 5.59 -5.88
CA ASP A 11 39.42 6.96 -6.23
C ASP A 11 38.66 7.47 -7.48
N ILE A 12 37.98 6.59 -8.21
CA ILE A 12 37.21 6.93 -9.45
C ILE A 12 35.75 6.47 -9.43
N ALA A 13 35.36 5.64 -8.46
CA ALA A 13 33.99 5.18 -8.30
C ALA A 13 33.34 5.83 -7.07
N ARG A 14 32.12 6.32 -7.24
CA ARG A 14 31.23 6.70 -6.12
C ARG A 14 30.23 5.57 -5.91
N ILE A 15 29.96 5.22 -4.67
CA ILE A 15 28.80 4.39 -4.34
C ILE A 15 27.58 5.26 -4.63
N ASN A 16 26.72 4.83 -5.55
CA ASN A 16 25.40 5.44 -5.70
C ASN A 16 24.71 5.30 -4.34
N GLN A 17 24.55 6.40 -3.62
CA GLN A 17 23.70 6.41 -2.43
C GLN A 17 22.33 5.94 -2.88
N THR A 18 21.94 4.77 -2.39
CA THR A 18 20.66 4.13 -2.63
C THR A 18 19.58 5.01 -2.06
N GLY A 19 18.80 5.66 -2.93
CA GLY A 19 17.58 6.35 -2.52
C GLY A 19 16.49 5.36 -2.14
N GLU A 20 15.49 5.83 -1.41
CA GLU A 20 14.23 5.09 -1.23
C GLU A 20 13.22 5.61 -2.25
N THR A 21 12.38 4.72 -2.77
CA THR A 21 11.22 5.10 -3.59
C THR A 21 9.97 5.05 -2.72
N ASP A 22 9.30 6.19 -2.57
CA ASP A 22 8.01 6.24 -1.90
C ASP A 22 6.93 5.62 -2.81
N VAL A 23 6.21 4.63 -2.28
CA VAL A 23 5.11 3.99 -2.98
C VAL A 23 3.85 4.11 -2.13
N MET A 24 2.74 4.40 -2.79
CA MET A 24 1.43 4.54 -2.16
C MET A 24 0.37 3.77 -2.94
N GLY A 25 -0.52 3.10 -2.22
CA GLY A 25 -1.64 2.37 -2.77
C GLY A 25 -2.93 2.70 -2.04
N TYR A 26 -4.05 2.51 -2.73
CA TYR A 26 -5.38 2.59 -2.17
C TYR A 26 -5.94 1.18 -2.00
N GLY A 27 -6.29 0.83 -0.77
CA GLY A 27 -6.73 -0.51 -0.41
C GLY A 27 -8.05 -0.53 0.36
N LEU A 28 -8.52 -1.75 0.62
CA LEU A 28 -9.64 -2.03 1.51
C LEU A 28 -9.18 -3.01 2.58
N VAL A 29 -9.50 -2.72 3.85
CA VAL A 29 -9.40 -3.68 4.95
C VAL A 29 -10.79 -4.23 5.22
N ILE A 30 -10.94 -5.55 5.16
CA ILE A 30 -12.21 -6.26 5.35
C ILE A 30 -12.18 -7.11 6.62
N GLY A 31 -13.35 -7.55 7.09
CA GLY A 31 -13.45 -8.45 8.26
C GLY A 31 -13.37 -7.72 9.60
N LEU A 32 -13.54 -6.40 9.60
CA LEU A 32 -13.58 -5.61 10.83
C LEU A 32 -14.84 -5.93 11.64
N ASN A 33 -14.72 -5.96 12.97
CA ASN A 33 -15.82 -6.30 13.88
C ASN A 33 -16.65 -5.06 14.24
N GLY A 34 -17.30 -4.46 13.23
CA GLY A 34 -18.11 -3.25 13.44
C GLY A 34 -17.31 -1.95 13.60
N THR A 35 -15.98 -2.01 13.46
CA THR A 35 -15.05 -0.87 13.63
C THR A 35 -14.64 -0.22 12.31
N GLY A 36 -15.14 -0.72 11.18
CA GLY A 36 -14.92 -0.14 9.86
C GLY A 36 -15.66 1.19 9.66
N ASP A 37 -15.61 1.68 8.43
CA ASP A 37 -16.14 3.00 8.08
C ASP A 37 -17.66 3.06 8.27
N GLY A 38 -18.14 4.25 8.61
CA GLY A 38 -19.55 4.58 8.75
C GLY A 38 -20.24 4.86 7.42
N LYS A 39 -21.56 5.11 7.52
CA LYS A 39 -22.44 5.45 6.38
C LYS A 39 -22.08 6.77 5.69
N GLY A 40 -21.27 7.61 6.31
CA GLY A 40 -20.76 8.84 5.70
C GLY A 40 -19.63 8.62 4.69
N SER A 41 -18.98 7.45 4.73
CA SER A 41 -17.81 7.18 3.88
C SER A 41 -18.21 6.70 2.48
N GLN A 42 -18.56 7.65 1.61
CA GLN A 42 -18.96 7.38 0.22
C GLN A 42 -17.85 6.68 -0.59
N PHE A 43 -16.58 7.01 -0.31
CA PHE A 43 -15.44 6.39 -0.99
C PHE A 43 -15.30 4.90 -0.65
N THR A 44 -15.53 4.50 0.61
CA THR A 44 -15.43 3.09 1.01
C THR A 44 -16.51 2.26 0.33
N VAL A 45 -17.73 2.79 0.26
CA VAL A 45 -18.85 2.14 -0.41
C VAL A 45 -18.59 1.97 -1.91
N GLN A 46 -18.11 3.02 -2.57
CA GLN A 46 -17.76 2.96 -3.99
C GLN A 46 -16.64 1.96 -4.25
N SER A 47 -15.62 1.94 -3.40
CA SER A 47 -14.47 1.05 -3.55
C SER A 47 -14.84 -0.42 -3.36
N VAL A 48 -15.68 -0.74 -2.36
CA VAL A 48 -16.22 -2.10 -2.19
C VAL A 48 -17.06 -2.50 -3.39
N THR A 49 -17.90 -1.60 -3.88
CA THR A 49 -18.74 -1.85 -5.07
C THR A 49 -17.87 -2.13 -6.30
N ASN A 50 -16.86 -1.30 -6.55
CA ASN A 50 -15.92 -1.47 -7.66
C ASN A 50 -15.14 -2.78 -7.55
N MET A 51 -14.67 -3.13 -6.34
CA MET A 51 -13.96 -4.38 -6.08
C MET A 51 -14.85 -5.59 -6.43
N LEU A 52 -16.07 -5.61 -5.92
CA LEU A 52 -17.02 -6.70 -6.18
C LEU A 52 -17.39 -6.77 -7.67
N GLN A 53 -17.60 -5.64 -8.33
CA GLN A 53 -17.85 -5.58 -9.77
C GLN A 53 -16.70 -6.20 -10.58
N ARG A 54 -15.45 -5.91 -10.23
CA ARG A 54 -14.27 -6.53 -10.86
C ARG A 54 -14.21 -8.04 -10.65
N MET A 55 -14.80 -8.54 -9.58
CA MET A 55 -14.95 -9.98 -9.29
C MET A 55 -16.21 -10.59 -9.94
N GLY A 56 -16.93 -9.83 -10.76
CA GLY A 56 -18.16 -10.29 -11.43
C GLY A 56 -19.42 -10.25 -10.54
N VAL A 57 -19.32 -9.66 -9.35
CA VAL A 57 -20.44 -9.55 -8.39
C VAL A 57 -21.01 -8.13 -8.44
N THR A 58 -22.26 -8.01 -8.87
CA THR A 58 -22.96 -6.72 -8.85
C THR A 58 -23.73 -6.59 -7.54
N VAL A 59 -23.36 -5.61 -6.72
CA VAL A 59 -24.03 -5.32 -5.44
C VAL A 59 -24.62 -3.91 -5.48
N PRO A 60 -25.90 -3.75 -5.13
CA PRO A 60 -26.49 -2.42 -4.91
C PRO A 60 -25.78 -1.69 -3.76
N ILE A 61 -25.40 -0.45 -4.00
CA ILE A 61 -24.64 0.42 -3.08
C ILE A 61 -25.30 0.51 -1.69
N ASP A 62 -26.63 0.53 -1.65
CA ASP A 62 -27.47 0.61 -0.45
C ASP A 62 -27.43 -0.65 0.44
N LYS A 63 -27.00 -1.80 -0.10
CA LYS A 63 -26.93 -3.07 0.64
C LYS A 63 -25.55 -3.37 1.24
N VAL A 64 -24.55 -2.54 0.98
CA VAL A 64 -23.19 -2.74 1.49
C VAL A 64 -23.12 -2.33 2.96
N LYS A 65 -22.89 -3.30 3.86
CA LYS A 65 -22.66 -3.04 5.29
C LYS A 65 -21.21 -2.58 5.50
N ILE A 66 -21.05 -1.29 5.68
CA ILE A 66 -19.74 -0.60 5.68
C ILE A 66 -19.00 -0.76 7.01
N LYS A 67 -19.69 -1.05 8.12
CA LYS A 67 -19.06 -1.21 9.44
C LYS A 67 -18.07 -2.37 9.57
N ASN A 68 -17.99 -3.26 8.57
CA ASN A 68 -17.03 -4.36 8.52
C ASN A 68 -15.89 -4.14 7.51
N VAL A 69 -15.84 -2.97 6.88
CA VAL A 69 -14.85 -2.63 5.86
C VAL A 69 -14.34 -1.21 6.09
N ALA A 70 -13.04 -0.99 5.92
CA ALA A 70 -12.44 0.33 5.92
C ALA A 70 -11.67 0.56 4.63
N ALA A 71 -11.78 1.76 4.05
CA ALA A 71 -10.84 2.17 3.03
C ALA A 71 -9.56 2.70 3.68
N VAL A 72 -8.43 2.32 3.08
CA VAL A 72 -7.12 2.59 3.64
C VAL A 72 -6.16 3.12 2.58
N LEU A 73 -5.23 3.95 3.01
CA LEU A 73 -4.00 4.22 2.28
C LEU A 73 -2.91 3.29 2.80
N VAL A 74 -2.18 2.70 1.87
CA VAL A 74 -1.01 1.87 2.14
C VAL A 74 0.20 2.63 1.63
N THR A 75 1.15 2.91 2.50
CA THR A 75 2.39 3.60 2.15
C THR A 75 3.59 2.75 2.50
N THR A 76 4.64 2.84 1.69
CA THR A 76 5.90 2.14 1.94
C THR A 76 7.05 2.89 1.30
N LYS A 77 8.26 2.61 1.79
CA LYS A 77 9.52 3.13 1.27
C LYS A 77 10.31 1.93 0.75
N ILE A 78 10.46 1.82 -0.56
CA ILE A 78 11.20 0.72 -1.19
C ILE A 78 12.68 1.10 -1.24
N PRO A 79 13.58 0.35 -0.60
CA PRO A 79 15.02 0.58 -0.70
C PRO A 79 15.51 0.38 -2.14
N ALA A 80 16.44 1.21 -2.64
CA ALA A 80 16.95 1.05 -4.01
C ALA A 80 17.70 -0.26 -4.29
N ASN A 81 18.04 -1.04 -3.27
CA ASN A 81 18.62 -2.38 -3.42
C ASN A 81 17.60 -3.52 -3.31
N ALA A 82 16.30 -3.22 -3.15
CA ALA A 82 15.24 -4.22 -3.12
C ALA A 82 15.14 -4.95 -4.47
N LYS A 83 14.92 -6.26 -4.41
CA LYS A 83 14.76 -7.15 -5.56
C LYS A 83 13.32 -7.62 -5.67
N LEU A 84 12.97 -8.12 -6.84
CA LEU A 84 11.65 -8.72 -7.06
C LEU A 84 11.46 -9.90 -6.10
N GLY A 85 10.36 -9.87 -5.34
CA GLY A 85 10.03 -10.88 -4.33
C GLY A 85 10.47 -10.52 -2.91
N ASP A 86 11.22 -9.43 -2.72
CA ASP A 86 11.54 -8.93 -1.38
C ASP A 86 10.28 -8.48 -0.65
N LYS A 87 10.27 -8.69 0.66
CA LYS A 87 9.22 -8.18 1.54
C LYS A 87 9.62 -6.79 2.02
N VAL A 88 8.66 -5.87 1.99
CA VAL A 88 8.81 -4.52 2.51
C VAL A 88 7.76 -4.27 3.59
N ASP A 89 8.16 -3.53 4.61
CA ASP A 89 7.22 -3.08 5.64
C ASP A 89 6.34 -1.97 5.05
N VAL A 90 5.05 -2.02 5.38
CA VAL A 90 4.07 -1.05 4.90
C VAL A 90 3.34 -0.44 6.09
N THR A 91 2.98 0.83 5.96
CA THR A 91 2.07 1.50 6.89
C THR A 91 0.69 1.51 6.27
N VAL A 92 -0.30 1.04 7.02
CA VAL A 92 -1.71 1.05 6.60
C VAL A 92 -2.45 2.03 7.49
N SER A 93 -3.18 2.96 6.88
CA SER A 93 -3.91 3.99 7.61
C SER A 93 -5.32 4.13 7.05
N SER A 94 -6.32 4.15 7.93
CA SER A 94 -7.70 4.44 7.54
C SER A 94 -7.81 5.86 7.02
N ILE A 95 -8.49 6.02 5.89
CA ILE A 95 -8.82 7.35 5.36
C ILE A 95 -10.22 7.82 5.73
N GLY A 96 -11.05 6.92 6.26
CA GLY A 96 -12.38 7.23 6.77
C GLY A 96 -12.47 7.32 8.28
N ASP A 97 -13.67 7.03 8.76
CA ASP A 97 -14.08 7.13 10.15
C ASP A 97 -14.04 5.77 10.87
N ALA A 98 -13.34 4.78 10.30
CA ALA A 98 -13.03 3.54 10.99
C ALA A 98 -12.34 3.80 12.34
N SER A 99 -12.84 3.16 13.39
CA SER A 99 -12.34 3.34 14.76
C SER A 99 -11.08 2.52 15.03
N THR A 100 -10.93 1.36 14.37
CA THR A 100 -9.71 0.53 14.40
C THR A 100 -9.69 -0.42 13.22
N LEU A 101 -8.49 -0.71 12.71
CA LEU A 101 -8.22 -1.70 11.67
C LEU A 101 -7.85 -3.08 12.24
N GLU A 102 -7.77 -3.22 13.56
CA GLU A 102 -7.42 -4.47 14.24
C GLU A 102 -8.39 -5.60 13.91
N GLY A 103 -7.84 -6.81 13.75
CA GLY A 103 -8.60 -8.00 13.34
C GLY A 103 -9.05 -8.00 11.88
N GLY A 104 -8.84 -6.91 11.15
CA GLY A 104 -9.10 -6.82 9.72
C GLY A 104 -8.00 -7.45 8.87
N THR A 105 -8.34 -7.72 7.61
CA THR A 105 -7.41 -8.21 6.58
C THR A 105 -7.35 -7.22 5.43
N LEU A 106 -6.13 -6.80 5.06
CA LEU A 106 -5.91 -5.98 3.87
C LEU A 106 -6.13 -6.82 2.60
N VAL A 107 -7.04 -6.36 1.75
CA VAL A 107 -7.23 -6.93 0.41
C VAL A 107 -6.05 -6.51 -0.48
N MET A 108 -5.70 -7.37 -1.46
CA MET A 108 -4.63 -7.08 -2.42
C MET A 108 -4.74 -5.65 -2.95
N THR A 109 -3.70 -4.86 -2.67
CA THR A 109 -3.67 -3.43 -2.94
C THR A 109 -2.67 -3.17 -4.05
N PRO A 110 -3.09 -2.56 -5.17
CA PRO A 110 -2.14 -2.12 -6.20
C PRO A 110 -1.29 -0.97 -5.63
N MET A 111 0.03 -1.13 -5.74
CA MET A 111 1.07 -0.20 -5.31
C MET A 111 2.08 -0.01 -6.44
#